data_AF-A0A2X3EUI9-F1
#
_entry.id   AF-A0A2X3EUI9-F1
#
_cell.length_a   1.000
_cell.length_b   1.000
_cell.length_c   1.000
_cell.angle_alpha   90.00
_cell.angle_beta   90.00
_cell.angle_gamma   90.00
#
_symmetry.space_group_name_H-M   'P 1'
#
loop_
_entity.id
_entity.type
_entity.pdbx_description
1 polymer ?
#
loop_
_entity_poly.entity_id
_entity_poly.type
_entity_poly.pdbx_seq_one_letter_code
_entity_poly.pdbx_strand_id
1 'polypeptide(L)'
;MSFSTISVIGLGYIGLPTAAAFASRQKRVVGVDVNQHAVETINRGEIHIVEPDLASVVKTAVEQGYLSATTTPVEADAYLIAVPTPFKDRHEPDMVFVESAAKIYCADVKERLAGDPRVHFAGRVDRTDGRVAGGDAPGS
;
A
#
# COMPACT_ATOMS: atom_id res chain seq x y z
N MET A 1 -15.11 14.23 -6.86
CA MET A 1 -15.29 13.42 -5.64
C MET A 1 -14.15 13.73 -4.70
N SER A 2 -14.41 14.04 -3.42
CA SER A 2 -13.37 14.21 -2.41
C SER A 2 -13.12 12.88 -1.71
N PHE A 3 -11.92 12.32 -1.85
CA PHE A 3 -11.51 11.16 -1.04
C PHE A 3 -11.28 11.62 0.40
N SER A 4 -12.10 11.12 1.31
CA SER A 4 -12.06 11.44 2.74
C SER A 4 -11.19 10.45 3.50
N THR A 5 -11.19 9.17 3.10
CA THR A 5 -10.41 8.10 3.72
C THR A 5 -9.72 7.23 2.67
N ILE A 6 -8.43 6.94 2.88
CA ILE A 6 -7.62 6.05 2.05
C ILE A 6 -7.23 4.82 2.89
N SER A 7 -7.48 3.62 2.40
CA SER A 7 -6.98 2.38 3.00
C SER A 7 -5.70 1.92 2.28
N VAL A 8 -4.63 1.67 3.02
CA VAL A 8 -3.37 1.16 2.46
C VAL A 8 -3.13 -0.26 2.97
N ILE A 9 -3.19 -1.25 2.07
CA ILE A 9 -3.06 -2.66 2.38
C ILE A 9 -1.62 -3.11 2.17
N GLY A 10 -0.99 -3.61 3.24
CA GLY A 10 0.43 -3.92 3.33
C GLY A 10 1.22 -2.69 3.76
N LEU A 11 1.88 -2.77 4.92
CA LEU A 11 2.64 -1.67 5.54
C LEU A 11 4.15 -1.95 5.52
N GLY A 12 4.61 -2.66 4.49
CA GLY A 12 6.04 -2.87 4.24
C GLY A 12 6.72 -1.66 3.60
N TYR A 13 7.86 -1.92 2.95
CA TYR A 13 8.72 -0.92 2.31
C TYR A 13 8.02 0.01 1.31
N ILE A 14 6.95 -0.44 0.65
CA ILE A 14 6.20 0.41 -0.28
C ILE A 14 5.00 1.07 0.41
N GLY A 15 4.23 0.29 1.15
CA GLY A 15 2.97 0.75 1.69
C GLY A 15 3.11 1.75 2.83
N LEU A 16 4.04 1.55 3.78
CA LEU A 16 4.19 2.46 4.91
C LEU A 16 4.69 3.86 4.48
N PRO A 17 5.74 4.01 3.64
CA PRO A 17 6.11 5.32 3.12
C PRO A 17 4.99 6.00 2.33
N THR A 18 4.23 5.22 1.56
CA THR A 18 3.11 5.77 0.78
C THR A 18 1.97 6.24 1.69
N ALA A 19 1.64 5.46 2.73
CA ALA A 19 0.65 5.83 3.75
C ALA A 19 1.07 7.12 4.48
N ALA A 20 2.33 7.21 4.89
CA ALA A 20 2.90 8.38 5.53
C ALA A 20 2.86 9.62 4.61
N ALA A 21 3.14 9.46 3.32
CA ALA A 21 3.10 10.54 2.32
C ALA A 21 1.69 11.09 2.05
N PHE A 22 0.65 10.27 2.20
CA PHE A 22 -0.74 10.73 2.14
C PHE A 22 -1.15 11.41 3.45
N ALA A 23 -0.79 10.82 4.59
CA ALA A 23 -1.12 11.35 5.90
C ALA A 23 -0.44 12.71 6.17
N SER A 24 0.79 12.93 5.68
CA SER A 24 1.49 14.21 5.77
C SER A 24 0.79 15.36 5.02
N ARG A 25 -0.07 15.01 4.06
CA ARG A 25 -0.97 15.94 3.35
C ARG A 25 -2.37 15.99 3.96
N GLN A 26 -2.49 15.60 5.23
CA GLN A 26 -3.72 15.65 6.01
C GLN A 26 -4.87 14.83 5.41
N LYS A 27 -4.53 13.76 4.69
CA LYS A 27 -5.52 12.74 4.30
C LYS A 27 -5.62 11.72 5.40
N ARG A 28 -6.85 11.30 5.73
CA ARG A 28 -7.05 10.21 6.68
C ARG A 28 -6.65 8.90 6.02
N VAL A 29 -5.65 8.25 6.58
CA VAL A 29 -5.11 6.98 6.10
C VAL A 29 -5.30 5.91 7.17
N VAL A 30 -5.88 4.79 6.78
CA VAL A 30 -5.92 3.59 7.60
C VAL A 30 -5.06 2.52 6.92
N GLY A 31 -3.90 2.28 7.51
CA GLY A 31 -3.02 1.18 7.14
C GLY A 31 -3.61 -0.15 7.59
N VAL A 32 -3.53 -1.18 6.75
CA VAL A 32 -3.97 -2.52 7.09
C VAL A 32 -2.87 -3.51 6.77
N ASP A 33 -2.42 -4.25 7.79
CA ASP A 33 -1.38 -5.27 7.65
C ASP A 33 -1.74 -6.50 8.48
N VAL A 34 -1.40 -7.69 7.99
CA VAL A 34 -1.65 -8.95 8.72
C VAL A 34 -0.71 -9.13 9.91
N ASN A 35 0.43 -8.43 9.90
CA ASN A 35 1.41 -8.48 10.96
C ASN A 35 1.00 -7.55 12.12
N GLN A 36 0.48 -8.14 13.19
CA GLN A 36 0.09 -7.44 14.41
C GLN A 36 1.24 -6.58 15.00
N HIS A 37 2.49 -7.05 14.93
CA HIS A 37 3.64 -6.30 15.43
C HIS A 37 3.89 -5.01 14.63
N ALA A 38 3.72 -5.07 13.31
CA ALA A 38 3.81 -3.88 12.45
C ALA A 38 2.72 -2.87 12.80
N VAL A 39 1.47 -3.34 12.95
CA VAL A 39 0.31 -2.52 13.31
C VAL A 39 0.53 -1.80 14.64
N GLU A 40 0.94 -2.51 15.68
CA GLU A 40 1.19 -1.92 17.00
C GLU A 40 2.33 -0.92 16.98
N THR A 41 3.41 -1.22 16.25
CA THR A 41 4.56 -0.32 16.10
C THR A 41 4.15 0.99 15.42
N ILE A 42 3.40 0.91 14.32
CA ILE A 42 2.92 2.09 13.60
C ILE A 42 1.97 2.90 14.47
N ASN A 43 1.05 2.27 15.20
CA ASN A 43 0.13 2.98 16.10
C ASN A 43 0.81 3.69 17.28
N ARG A 44 2.06 3.34 17.61
CA ARG A 44 2.91 4.10 18.55
C ARG A 44 3.66 5.26 17.89
N GLY A 45 3.51 5.48 16.59
CA GLY A 45 4.28 6.46 15.82
C GLY A 45 5.69 5.99 15.47
N GLU A 46 5.95 4.69 15.52
CA GLU A 46 7.25 4.08 15.22
C GLU A 46 7.23 3.37 13.85
N ILE A 47 8.41 2.99 13.34
CA ILE A 47 8.54 2.26 12.08
C ILE A 47 9.20 0.90 12.31
N HIS A 48 8.76 -0.11 11.55
CA HIS A 48 9.33 -1.46 11.57
C HIS A 48 10.17 -1.77 10.32
N ILE A 49 10.45 -0.75 9.49
CA ILE A 49 11.33 -0.81 8.33
C ILE A 49 12.43 0.23 8.46
N VAL A 50 13.53 0.06 7.73
CA VAL A 50 14.61 1.04 7.65
C VAL A 50 14.41 1.86 6.39
N GLU A 51 14.01 3.12 6.57
CA GLU A 51 13.88 4.11 5.50
C GLU A 51 14.28 5.49 6.07
N PRO A 52 15.21 6.23 5.44
CA PRO A 52 15.61 7.56 5.91
C PRO A 52 14.42 8.50 6.07
N ASP A 53 14.43 9.29 7.14
CA ASP A 53 13.44 10.33 7.47
C ASP A 53 11.99 9.84 7.66
N LEU A 54 11.67 8.56 7.45
CA LEU A 54 10.30 8.05 7.57
C LEU A 54 9.78 8.10 9.01
N ALA A 55 10.65 7.86 10.00
CA ALA A 55 10.25 7.75 11.39
C ALA A 55 9.57 9.03 11.92
N SER A 56 10.11 10.19 11.56
CA SER A 56 9.55 11.48 11.97
C SER A 56 8.20 11.74 11.29
N VAL A 57 8.06 11.40 10.00
CA VAL A 57 6.82 11.56 9.24
C VAL A 57 5.71 10.67 9.81
N VAL A 58 6.00 9.39 10.09
CA VAL A 58 5.04 8.45 10.67
C VAL A 58 4.61 8.92 12.05
N LYS A 59 5.56 9.31 12.91
CA LYS A 59 5.27 9.83 14.24
C LYS A 59 4.30 11.00 14.19
N THR A 60 4.62 12.03 13.40
CA THR A 60 3.76 13.21 13.26
C THR A 60 2.38 12.84 12.68
N ALA A 61 2.32 11.97 11.69
CA ALA A 61 1.06 11.55 11.09
C ALA A 61 0.12 10.83 12.09
N VAL A 62 0.68 9.99 12.96
CA VAL A 62 -0.06 9.28 14.01
C VAL A 62 -0.48 10.23 15.13
N GLU A 63 0.42 11.07 15.61
CA GLU A 63 0.13 12.09 16.65
C GLU A 63 -0.96 13.07 16.20
N GLN A 64 -0.99 13.42 14.92
CA GLN A 64 -2.02 14.29 14.34
C GLN A 64 -3.32 13.54 13.97
N GLY A 65 -3.37 12.22 14.11
CA GLY A 65 -4.55 11.40 13.82
C GLY A 65 -4.85 11.23 12.32
N TYR A 66 -3.86 11.46 11.45
CA TYR A 66 -3.97 11.24 10.00
C TYR A 66 -3.55 9.84 9.58
N LEU A 67 -2.81 9.11 10.41
CA LEU A 67 -2.43 7.71 10.18
C LEU A 67 -2.81 6.84 11.37
N SER A 68 -3.47 5.72 11.09
CA SER A 68 -3.65 4.61 12.03
C SER A 68 -3.44 3.28 11.31
N ALA A 69 -3.20 2.22 12.07
CA ALA A 69 -3.03 0.87 11.54
C ALA A 69 -4.00 -0.12 12.21
N THR A 70 -4.43 -1.14 11.46
CA THR A 70 -5.26 -2.24 11.97
C THR A 70 -4.90 -3.55 11.26
N THR A 71 -5.29 -4.69 11.83
CA THR A 71 -5.21 -6.00 11.17
C THR A 71 -6.49 -6.34 10.41
N THR A 72 -7.56 -5.58 10.64
CA THR A 72 -8.87 -5.83 10.05
C THR A 72 -9.15 -4.91 8.86
N PRO A 73 -9.80 -5.43 7.82
CA PRO A 73 -10.27 -4.61 6.71
C PRO A 73 -11.17 -3.46 7.15
N VAL A 74 -11.03 -2.31 6.48
CA VAL A 74 -11.87 -1.13 6.68
C VAL A 74 -12.42 -0.63 5.35
N GLU A 75 -13.64 -0.11 5.38
CA GLU A 75 -14.23 0.60 4.25
C GLU A 75 -13.53 1.95 4.01
N ALA A 76 -13.25 2.27 2.75
CA ALA A 76 -12.56 3.49 2.36
C ALA A 76 -13.00 4.00 0.97
N ASP A 77 -12.76 5.28 0.69
CA ASP A 77 -13.08 5.87 -0.61
C ASP A 77 -12.09 5.43 -1.70
N ALA A 78 -10.87 5.08 -1.29
CA ALA A 78 -9.81 4.57 -2.14
C ALA A 78 -9.00 3.51 -1.40
N TYR A 79 -8.54 2.51 -2.15
CA TYR A 79 -7.71 1.42 -1.66
C TYR A 79 -6.40 1.37 -2.42
N LEU A 80 -5.29 1.39 -1.70
CA LEU A 80 -3.96 1.18 -2.24
C LEU A 80 -3.44 -0.19 -1.78
N ILE A 81 -3.17 -1.08 -2.72
CA ILE A 81 -2.65 -2.42 -2.42
C ILE A 81 -1.14 -2.43 -2.69
N ALA A 82 -0.37 -2.68 -1.64
CA ALA A 82 1.10 -2.71 -1.62
C ALA A 82 1.62 -4.02 -0.96
N VAL A 83 0.99 -5.14 -1.30
CA VAL A 83 1.40 -6.48 -0.82
C VAL A 83 2.51 -7.06 -1.72
N PRO A 84 3.38 -7.92 -1.18
CA PRO A 84 4.41 -8.58 -1.99
C PRO A 84 3.76 -9.34 -3.16
N THR A 85 4.27 -9.11 -4.37
CA THR A 85 3.96 -9.92 -5.55
C THR A 85 5.16 -10.81 -5.85
N PRO A 86 5.35 -11.93 -5.11
CA PRO A 86 6.45 -12.84 -5.41
C PRO A 86 6.32 -13.35 -6.84
N PHE A 87 7.41 -13.41 -7.58
CA PHE A 87 7.41 -13.96 -8.94
C PHE A 87 7.42 -15.49 -8.87
N LYS A 88 6.60 -16.16 -9.70
CA LYS A 88 6.80 -17.59 -9.97
C LYS A 88 8.01 -17.76 -10.89
N ASP A 89 8.55 -18.98 -10.95
CA ASP A 89 9.76 -19.41 -11.71
C ASP A 89 9.83 -19.01 -13.20
N ARG A 90 8.82 -18.30 -13.74
CA ARG A 90 8.73 -17.81 -15.12
C ARG A 90 8.59 -16.28 -15.26
N HIS A 91 9.00 -15.49 -14.25
CA HIS A 91 8.87 -14.02 -14.27
C HIS A 91 7.41 -13.52 -14.33
N GLU A 92 6.44 -14.36 -13.97
CA GLU A 92 5.04 -13.95 -13.84
C GLU A 92 4.77 -13.56 -12.38
N PRO A 93 4.26 -12.34 -12.10
CA PRO A 93 3.89 -11.94 -10.75
C PRO A 93 2.78 -12.85 -10.21
N ASP A 94 2.98 -13.41 -9.00
CA ASP A 94 1.95 -14.17 -8.32
C ASP A 94 0.89 -13.22 -7.77
N MET A 95 -0.23 -13.15 -8.49
CA MET A 95 -1.34 -12.24 -8.18
C MET A 95 -2.15 -12.71 -6.97
N VAL A 96 -1.94 -13.92 -6.43
CA VAL A 96 -2.80 -14.51 -5.39
C VAL A 96 -2.98 -13.60 -4.16
N PHE A 97 -1.94 -12.90 -3.72
CA PHE A 97 -2.03 -11.96 -2.59
C PHE A 97 -2.83 -10.70 -2.93
N VAL A 98 -2.67 -10.20 -4.16
CA VAL A 98 -3.42 -9.06 -4.69
C VAL A 98 -4.91 -9.41 -4.84
N GLU A 99 -5.22 -10.57 -5.41
CA GLU A 99 -6.60 -11.02 -5.58
C GLU A 99 -7.29 -11.27 -4.24
N SER A 100 -6.56 -11.85 -3.28
CA SER A 100 -7.09 -12.11 -1.94
C SER A 100 -7.36 -10.82 -1.18
N ALA A 101 -6.45 -9.84 -1.24
CA ALA A 101 -6.66 -8.52 -0.68
C ALA A 101 -7.90 -7.87 -1.33
N ALA A 102 -7.97 -7.76 -2.64
CA ALA A 102 -9.11 -7.11 -3.27
C ALA A 102 -10.46 -7.82 -3.04
N LYS A 103 -10.50 -9.16 -2.89
CA LYS A 103 -11.74 -9.88 -2.51
C LYS A 103 -12.22 -9.55 -1.10
N ILE A 104 -11.29 -9.27 -0.18
CA ILE A 104 -11.61 -9.01 1.23
C ILE A 104 -12.15 -7.58 1.45
N TYR A 105 -11.60 -6.59 0.74
CA TYR A 105 -11.87 -5.17 0.99
C TYR A 105 -12.89 -4.56 0.02
N CYS A 106 -13.42 -5.38 -0.87
CA CYS A 106 -14.18 -4.93 -2.01
C CYS A 106 -15.18 -6.04 -2.39
N ALA A 107 -16.25 -6.16 -1.59
CA ALA A 107 -17.26 -7.21 -1.74
C ALA A 107 -17.92 -7.25 -3.14
N ASP A 108 -17.92 -6.11 -3.84
CA ASP A 108 -18.43 -5.97 -5.21
C ASP A 108 -17.41 -6.30 -6.32
N VAL A 109 -16.13 -6.56 -5.98
CA VAL A 109 -15.04 -6.75 -6.97
C VAL A 109 -14.93 -8.20 -7.42
N LYS A 110 -16.06 -8.89 -7.54
CA LYS A 110 -16.12 -10.25 -8.10
C LYS A 110 -15.70 -10.33 -9.58
N GLU A 111 -15.57 -9.22 -10.31
CA GLU A 111 -15.33 -9.28 -11.76
C GLU A 111 -14.26 -8.37 -12.37
N ARG A 112 -13.58 -7.48 -11.64
CA ARG A 112 -12.50 -6.69 -12.27
C ARG A 112 -11.59 -6.01 -11.25
N LEU A 113 -10.64 -6.80 -10.75
CA LEU A 113 -9.53 -6.35 -9.89
C LEU A 113 -8.73 -5.16 -10.45
N ALA A 114 -8.79 -4.92 -11.76
CA ALA A 114 -8.12 -3.81 -12.45
C ALA A 114 -9.07 -2.74 -13.00
N GLY A 115 -10.38 -2.85 -12.77
CA GLY A 115 -11.40 -1.98 -13.37
C GLY A 115 -12.15 -1.07 -12.39
N ASP A 116 -12.09 -1.33 -11.08
CA ASP A 116 -12.67 -0.42 -10.09
C ASP A 116 -11.76 0.82 -9.97
N PRO A 117 -12.27 2.04 -10.27
CA PRO A 117 -11.47 3.26 -10.20
C PRO A 117 -11.00 3.64 -8.79
N ARG A 118 -11.47 2.94 -7.74
CA ARG A 118 -11.05 3.13 -6.35
C ARG A 118 -9.83 2.30 -5.96
N VAL A 119 -9.46 1.29 -6.75
CA VAL A 119 -8.38 0.34 -6.43
C VAL A 119 -7.12 0.68 -7.22
N HIS A 120 -6.04 0.92 -6.48
CA HIS A 120 -4.72 1.24 -7.05
C HIS A 120 -3.66 0.25 -6.55
N PHE A 121 -2.79 -0.20 -7.45
CA PHE A 121 -1.66 -1.06 -7.12
C PHE A 121 -0.39 -0.22 -7.06
N ALA A 122 0.29 -0.25 -5.90
CA ALA A 122 1.61 0.35 -5.77
C ALA A 122 2.66 -0.62 -6.34
N GLY A 123 3.48 -0.16 -7.29
CA GLY A 123 4.58 -0.96 -7.87
C GLY A 123 4.24 -1.80 -9.10
N ARG A 124 3.30 -1.36 -9.96
CA ARG A 124 3.02 -2.05 -11.25
C ARG A 124 4.30 -2.30 -12.05
N VAL A 125 4.63 -3.58 -12.27
CA VAL A 125 5.24 -4.00 -13.53
C VAL A 125 4.15 -3.87 -14.58
N ASP A 126 4.40 -3.08 -15.62
CA ASP A 126 3.45 -2.87 -16.69
C ASP A 126 3.09 -4.21 -17.34
N ARG A 127 1.79 -4.41 -17.59
CA ARG A 127 1.25 -5.65 -18.13
C ARG A 127 1.41 -5.74 -19.65
N THR A 128 2.01 -4.73 -20.29
CA THR A 128 2.10 -4.64 -21.75
C THR A 128 3.41 -5.10 -22.38
N ASP A 129 4.50 -5.33 -21.63
CA ASP A 129 5.79 -5.61 -22.28
C ASP A 129 6.86 -6.35 -21.46
N GLY A 130 6.59 -6.73 -20.20
CA GLY A 130 7.45 -7.68 -19.46
C GLY A 130 8.91 -7.21 -19.24
N ARG A 131 9.17 -5.90 -19.25
CA ARG A 131 10.49 -5.35 -18.89
C ARG A 131 10.45 -4.71 -17.51
N VAL A 132 11.43 -5.10 -16.68
CA VAL A 132 11.73 -4.42 -15.41
C VAL A 132 12.24 -3.02 -15.74
N ALA A 133 11.63 -1.99 -15.15
CA ALA A 133 12.13 -0.62 -15.25
C ALA A 133 13.44 -0.47 -14.46
N GLY A 134 14.55 -0.86 -15.09
CA GLY A 134 15.89 -0.40 -14.77
C GLY A 134 16.30 0.60 -15.85
N GLY A 135 16.48 1.87 -15.48
CA GLY A 135 17.01 2.88 -16.37
C GLY A 135 18.48 2.61 -16.67
N ASP A 136 18.76 2.14 -17.88
CA ASP A 136 20.11 2.20 -18.45
C ASP A 136 20.53 3.66 -18.63
N ALA A 137 21.77 3.94 -18.24
CA ALA A 137 22.45 5.20 -18.50
C ALA A 137 22.58 5.44 -20.01
N PRO A 138 22.46 6.68 -20.51
CA PRO A 138 22.92 6.97 -21.86
C PRO A 138 24.42 7.24 -21.82
N GLY A 139 25.17 6.35 -22.45
CA GLY A 139 26.47 6.68 -23.00
C GLY A 139 26.33 7.68 -24.15
N SER A 140 27.23 8.65 -24.17
CA SER A 140 27.72 9.37 -25.34
C SER A 140 29.22 9.55 -25.18
#